data_AF-A0A954E2Y3-F1
#
_entry.id   AF-A0A954E2Y3-F1
#
_cell.length_a   1.000
_cell.length_b   1.000
_cell.length_c   1.000
_cell.angle_alpha   90.00
_cell.angle_beta   90.00
_cell.angle_gamma   90.00
#
_symmetry.space_group_name_H-M   'P 1'
#
loop_
_entity.id
_entity.type
_entity.pdbx_description
1 polymer ?
#
loop_
_entity_poly.entity_id
_entity_poly.type
_entity_poly.pdbx_seq_one_letter_code
_entity_poly.pdbx_strand_id
1 'polypeptide(L)' 'MTTTVLDTTIKGGVAYSLGEFERRTGLKRTALRMARQAGLKVIRVHGRAFVRGEDWLAYLDAAATRDQDDTATAEK' A
#
# COMPACT_ATOMS: atom_id res chain seq x y z
N MET A 1 -5.80 -25.81 18.97
CA MET A 1 -4.90 -24.68 18.64
C MET A 1 -5.27 -24.19 17.25
N THR A 2 -5.92 -23.02 17.14
CA THR A 2 -6.33 -22.44 15.85
C THR A 2 -5.16 -21.64 15.29
N THR A 3 -4.48 -22.19 14.28
CA THR A 3 -3.42 -21.50 13.55
C THR A 3 -4.06 -20.41 12.70
N THR A 4 -4.00 -19.15 13.17
CA THR A 4 -4.39 -17.99 12.36
C THR A 4 -3.39 -17.85 11.23
N VAL A 5 -3.75 -18.36 10.05
CA VAL A 5 -3.02 -18.07 8.81
C VAL A 5 -3.16 -16.57 8.57
N LEU A 6 -2.06 -15.83 8.71
CA LEU A 6 -2.04 -14.41 8.36
C LEU A 6 -2.21 -14.30 6.84
N ASP A 7 -3.43 -14.03 6.41
CA ASP A 7 -3.77 -13.69 5.02
C ASP A 7 -2.99 -12.41 4.66
N THR A 8 -1.85 -12.57 3.99
CA THR A 8 -0.97 -11.48 3.53
C THR A 8 -1.59 -10.67 2.38
N THR A 9 -2.70 -11.17 1.83
CA THR A 9 -3.43 -10.52 0.76
C THR A 9 -4.16 -9.26 1.25
N ILE A 10 -3.94 -8.16 0.54
CA ILE A 10 -4.73 -6.93 0.68
C ILE A 10 -5.95 -7.05 -0.22
N LYS A 11 -7.15 -6.97 0.36
CA LYS A 11 -8.41 -7.09 -0.38
C LYS A 11 -9.00 -5.70 -0.66
N GLY A 12 -9.47 -5.50 -1.89
CA GLY A 12 -10.28 -4.33 -2.25
C GLY A 12 -11.54 -4.25 -1.39
N GLY A 13 -11.98 -3.04 -1.04
CA GLY A 13 -13.17 -2.82 -0.22
C GLY A 13 -12.97 -2.92 1.31
N VAL A 14 -11.81 -3.38 1.79
CA VAL A 14 -11.50 -3.44 3.23
C VAL A 14 -10.59 -2.28 3.63
N ALA A 15 -10.83 -1.70 4.81
CA ALA A 15 -9.95 -0.70 5.40
C ALA A 15 -9.04 -1.33 6.46
N TYR A 16 -7.75 -1.04 6.37
CA TYR A 16 -6.73 -1.57 7.27
C TYR A 16 -6.13 -0.45 8.11
N SER A 17 -5.95 -0.69 9.40
CA SER A 17 -5.12 0.22 10.22
C SER A 17 -3.67 0.17 9.76
N LEU A 18 -2.89 1.23 9.97
CA LEU A 18 -1.46 1.23 9.59
C LEU A 18 -0.70 0.02 10.16
N GLY A 19 -0.90 -0.31 11.43
CA GLY A 19 -0.21 -1.44 12.05
C GLY A 19 -0.61 -2.81 11.47
N GLU A 20 -1.87 -2.96 11.04
CA GLU A 20 -2.30 -4.18 10.36
C GLU A 20 -1.77 -4.24 8.94
N PHE A 21 -1.80 -3.12 8.23
CA PHE A 21 -1.29 -2.98 6.88
C PHE A 21 0.22 -3.27 6.82
N GLU A 22 1.00 -2.77 7.78
CA GLU A 22 2.43 -3.09 7.94
C GLU A 22 2.65 -4.60 8.09
N ARG A 23 1.86 -5.27 8.93
CA ARG A 23 1.98 -6.73 9.14
C ARG A 23 1.63 -7.54 7.90
N ARG A 24 0.62 -7.13 7.13
CA ARG A 24 0.18 -7.84 5.92
C ARG A 24 1.14 -7.64 4.75
N THR A 25 1.59 -6.41 4.51
CA THR A 25 2.46 -6.07 3.39
C THR A 25 3.94 -6.32 3.65
N GLY A 26 4.35 -6.45 4.92
CA GLY A 26 5.75 -6.52 5.31
C GLY A 26 6.51 -5.19 5.17
N LEU A 27 5.83 -4.11 4.78
CA LEU A 27 6.45 -2.80 4.61
C LEU A 27 6.82 -2.18 5.96
N LYS A 28 8.05 -1.66 6.03
CA LYS A 28 8.51 -0.89 7.18
C LYS A 28 7.94 0.52 7.14
N ARG A 29 7.89 1.18 8.31
CA ARG A 29 7.43 2.57 8.48
C ARG A 29 8.04 3.56 7.49
N THR A 30 9.34 3.43 7.17
CA THR A 30 10.02 4.29 6.20
C THR A 30 9.43 4.13 4.80
N ALA A 31 9.17 2.90 4.36
CA ALA A 31 8.58 2.61 3.06
C ALA A 31 7.15 3.16 2.98
N LEU A 32 6.36 3.03 4.05
CA LEU A 32 5.02 3.63 4.11
C LEU A 32 5.06 5.16 4.07
N ARG A 33 6.04 5.77 4.74
CA ARG A 33 6.22 7.23 4.67
C ARG A 33 6.51 7.65 3.23
N MET A 34 7.40 6.94 2.53
CA MET A 34 7.73 7.23 1.13
C MET A 34 6.51 7.01 0.22
N ALA A 35 5.77 5.91 0.36
CA ALA A 35 4.56 5.65 -0.42
C ALA A 35 3.52 6.77 -0.23
N ARG A 36 3.35 7.27 1.00
CA ARG A 36 2.48 8.41 1.30
C ARG A 36 2.94 9.70 0.64
N GLN A 37 4.26 9.96 0.62
CA GLN A 37 4.82 11.11 -0.09
C GLN A 37 4.66 10.97 -1.61
N ALA A 38 4.70 9.74 -2.12
CA ALA A 38 4.47 9.40 -3.52
C ALA A 38 2.97 9.35 -3.91
N GLY A 39 2.05 9.68 -3.01
CA GLY A 39 0.62 9.83 -3.31
C GLY A 39 -0.30 8.72 -2.82
N LEU A 40 0.18 7.77 -2.00
CA LEU A 40 -0.70 6.77 -1.37
C LEU A 40 -1.74 7.46 -0.46
N LYS A 41 -3.03 7.23 -0.76
CA LYS A 41 -4.14 7.79 0.02
C LYS A 41 -4.24 7.12 1.39
N VAL A 42 -4.38 7.95 2.42
CA VAL A 42 -4.52 7.52 3.81
C VAL A 42 -5.68 8.29 4.44
N ILE A 43 -6.59 7.55 5.06
CA ILE A 43 -7.75 8.11 5.74
C ILE A 43 -7.41 8.27 7.22
N ARG A 44 -7.68 9.45 7.78
CA ARG A 44 -7.53 9.69 9.22
C ARG A 44 -8.89 9.83 9.88
N VAL A 45 -9.12 9.04 10.92
CA VAL A 45 -10.34 9.05 11.73
C VAL A 45 -9.93 9.02 13.20
N HIS A 46 -10.32 10.06 13.96
CA HIS A 46 -10.14 10.14 15.42
C HIS A 46 -8.69 9.85 15.86
N GLY A 47 -7.71 10.46 15.18
CA GLY A 47 -6.28 10.30 15.48
C GLY A 47 -5.65 8.99 15.01
N ARG A 48 -6.43 8.07 14.40
CA ARG A 48 -5.92 6.85 13.78
C ARG A 48 -5.87 6.98 12.27
N ALA A 49 -4.91 6.30 11.65
CA ALA A 49 -4.71 6.30 10.22
C ALA A 49 -5.01 4.91 9.63
N PHE A 50 -5.69 4.91 8.50
CA PHE A 50 -6.18 3.75 7.79
C PHE A 50 -5.84 3.84 6.30
N VAL A 51 -5.66 2.70 5.67
CA VAL A 51 -5.46 2.55 4.23
C VAL A 51 -6.55 1.63 3.71
N ARG A 52 -7.30 2.06 2.69
CA ARG A 52 -8.23 1.15 2.02
C ARG A 52 -7.45 0.27 1.06
N GLY A 53 -7.81 -1.01 0.97
CA GLY A 53 -7.15 -1.93 0.06
C GLY A 53 -7.27 -1.50 -1.40
N GLU A 54 -8.39 -0.89 -1.79
CA GLU A 54 -8.58 -0.31 -3.14
C GLU A 54 -7.58 0.81 -3.45
N ASP A 55 -7.30 1.70 -2.49
CA ASP A 55 -6.35 2.79 -2.67
C ASP A 55 -4.92 2.27 -2.79
N TRP A 56 -4.60 1.18 -2.09
CA TRP A 56 -3.31 0.52 -2.20
C TRP A 56 -3.13 -0.14 -3.57
N LEU A 57 -4.15 -0.88 -4.05
CA LEU A 57 -4.10 -1.52 -5.37
C LEU A 57 -3.97 -0.46 -6.48
N ALA A 58 -4.78 0.60 -6.43
CA ALA A 58 -4.68 1.71 -7.38
C ALA A 58 -3.31 2.40 -7.34
N TYR A 59 -2.69 2.53 -6.15
CA TYR A 59 -1.34 3.06 -6.01
C TYR A 59 -0.30 2.15 -6.69
N LEU A 60 -0.43 0.82 -6.55
CA LEU A 60 0.46 -0.14 -7.22
C LEU A 60 0.33 -0.09 -8.74
N ASP A 61 -0.90 -0.01 -9.27
CA ASP A 61 -1.15 0.12 -10.70
C ASP A 61 -0.52 1.41 -11.27
N ALA A 62 -0.65 2.52 -10.54
CA ALA A 62 -0.03 3.79 -10.88
C ALA A 62 1.50 3.78 -10.74
N ALA A 63 2.06 2.99 -9.82
CA ALA A 63 3.51 2.81 -9.70
C ALA A 63 4.05 1.98 -10.87
N ALA A 64 3.38 0.88 -11.23
CA ALA A 64 3.78 0.03 -12.35
C ALA A 64 3.79 0.79 -13.69
N THR A 65 2.81 1.68 -13.90
CA THR A 65 2.76 2.52 -15.11
C THR A 65 3.95 3.48 -15.18
N ARG A 66 4.33 4.11 -14.06
CA ARG A 66 5.47 5.05 -14.01
C ARG A 66 6.80 4.38 -14.30
N ASP A 67 7.03 3.17 -13.78
CA ASP A 67 8.25 2.41 -14.06
C ASP A 67 8.36 2.02 -15.54
N GLN A 68 7.23 1.75 -16.21
CA GLN A 68 7.20 1.46 -17.65
C GLN A 68 7.63 2.67 -18.50
N ASP A 69 7.19 3.87 -18.13
CA ASP A 69 7.52 5.11 -18.84
C ASP A 69 9.01 5.50 -18.68
N ASP A 70 9.58 5.29 -17.48
CA ASP A 70 11.02 5.54 -17.23
C ASP A 70 11.91 4.58 -18.03
N THR A 71 11.47 3.33 -18.22
CA THR A 71 12.23 2.34 -19.01
C THR A 71 12.20 2.67 -20.51
N ALA A 72 11.11 3.25 -21.02
CA ALA A 72 10.97 3.61 -22.44
C ALA A 72 11.84 4.80 -22.89
N THR A 73 12.36 5.61 -21.95
CA THR A 73 13.16 6.80 -22.28
C THR A 73 14.67 6.48 -22.38
N ALA A 74 15.12 5.35 -21.84
CA ALA A 74 16.54 4.98 -21.81
C ALA A 74 17.07 4.34 -23.12
N GLU A 75 16.21 4.05 -24.11
CA GLU A 75 16.58 3.44 -25.39
C GLU A 75 16.51 4.40 -26.60
N LYS A 76 16.78 5.71 -26.41
CA LYS A 76 16.87 6.67 -27.52
C LYS A 76 18.20 7.40 -27.60
#